data_AF-A0A1Q3D9U6-F1
#
_entry.id   AF-A0A1Q3D9U6-F1
#
_cell.length_a   1.000
_cell.length_b   1.000
_cell.length_c   1.000
_cell.angle_alpha   90.00
_cell.angle_beta   90.00
_cell.angle_gamma   90.00
#
_symmetry.space_group_name_H-M   'P 1'
#
loop_
_entity.id
_entity.type
_entity.pdbx_description
1 polymer ?
#
loop_
_entity_poly.entity_id
_entity_poly.type
_entity_poly.pdbx_seq_one_letter_code
_entity_poly.pdbx_strand_id
1 'polypeptide(L)'
;NGPRIPTRTIEGVVSPKSENEYNDNDFRMLQLNSKAKHVLFCAVGPNEFNRISSCDSAKEMWDLLEVTYEGTNQVKESKISMLVHEYELFVMPDNECISDMFSRFTTIINSLKNLGKSYSNQELVRKILRCLPKNWTPKVTAI
;
A
#
# COMPACT_ATOMS: atom_id res chain seq x y z
N ASN A 1 3.13 -1.90 16.25
CA ASN A 1 4.29 -1.25 16.91
C ASN A 1 5.17 -2.31 17.54
N GLY A 2 6.21 -2.78 16.84
CA GLY A 2 7.20 -3.71 17.41
C GLY A 2 8.09 -3.02 18.45
N PRO A 3 8.84 -3.75 19.29
CA PRO A 3 9.43 -3.14 20.47
C PRO A 3 10.62 -2.27 20.07
N ARG A 4 10.36 -0.96 20.09
CA ARG A 4 11.37 0.00 20.52
C ARG A 4 11.69 -0.32 21.97
N ILE A 5 12.96 -0.19 22.32
CA ILE A 5 13.54 -0.21 23.68
C ILE A 5 12.44 -0.03 24.74
N PRO A 6 12.29 -0.93 25.73
CA PRO A 6 11.26 -0.81 26.76
C PRO A 6 11.13 0.62 27.26
N THR A 7 9.96 1.23 27.08
CA THR A 7 9.74 2.64 27.45
C THR A 7 8.79 2.75 28.63
N ARG A 8 8.93 3.83 29.38
CA ARG A 8 7.99 4.26 30.42
C ARG A 8 7.37 5.59 30.01
N THR A 9 6.11 5.79 30.39
CA THR A 9 5.40 7.05 30.21
C THR A 9 5.20 7.68 31.58
N ILE A 10 5.80 8.85 31.81
CA ILE A 10 5.61 9.64 33.04
C ILE A 10 5.01 10.98 32.59
N GLU A 11 3.82 11.32 33.08
CA GLU A 11 3.12 12.58 32.76
C GLU A 11 2.98 12.86 31.24
N GLY A 12 2.76 11.79 30.44
CA GLY A 12 2.63 11.89 28.99
C GLY A 12 3.95 11.94 28.21
N VAL A 13 5.09 12.01 28.90
CA VAL A 13 6.43 11.95 28.28
C VAL A 13 6.91 10.51 28.23
N VAL A 14 7.20 10.01 27.02
CA VAL A 14 7.73 8.67 26.78
C VAL A 14 9.25 8.71 26.85
N SER A 15 9.87 7.93 27.74
CA SER A 15 11.32 7.81 27.89
C SER A 15 11.76 6.34 27.89
N PRO A 16 12.98 6.01 27.44
CA PRO A 16 13.54 4.66 27.59
C PRO A 16 13.67 4.28 29.07
N LYS A 17 13.30 3.05 29.41
CA LYS A 17 13.62 2.45 30.71
C LYS A 17 15.09 2.08 30.75
N SER A 18 15.70 2.22 31.92
CA SER A 18 16.99 1.57 32.19
C SER A 18 16.80 0.05 32.32
N GLU A 19 17.83 -0.75 32.03
CA GLU A 19 17.75 -2.22 32.10
C GLU A 19 17.29 -2.73 33.48
N ASN A 20 17.64 -2.01 34.54
CA ASN A 20 17.27 -2.33 35.92
C ASN A 20 15.76 -2.15 36.21
N GLU A 21 15.05 -1.43 35.35
CA GLU A 21 13.60 -1.16 35.47
C GLU A 21 12.76 -2.11 34.59
N TYR A 22 13.40 -3.08 33.93
CA TYR A 22 12.70 -3.99 33.05
C TYR A 22 11.87 -4.97 33.86
N ASN A 23 10.60 -5.11 33.47
CA ASN A 23 9.72 -6.13 33.99
C ASN A 23 9.68 -7.36 33.07
N ASP A 24 9.04 -8.43 33.53
CA ASP A 24 8.93 -9.69 32.77
C ASP A 24 8.34 -9.50 31.36
N ASN A 25 7.42 -8.55 31.20
CA ASN A 25 6.84 -8.24 29.90
C ASN A 25 7.86 -7.56 28.96
N ASP A 26 8.71 -6.67 29.47
CA ASP A 26 9.78 -6.03 28.71
C ASP A 26 10.76 -7.10 28.16
N PHE A 27 11.18 -8.04 29.01
CA PHE A 27 12.02 -9.17 28.60
C PHE A 27 11.33 -10.07 27.56
N ARG A 28 10.04 -10.37 27.76
CA ARG A 28 9.24 -11.15 26.80
C ARG A 28 9.21 -10.48 25.42
N MET A 29 9.02 -9.16 25.38
CA MET A 29 9.00 -8.41 24.11
C MET A 29 10.37 -8.40 23.42
N LEU A 30 11.46 -8.25 24.18
CA LEU A 30 12.83 -8.35 23.64
C LEU A 30 13.10 -9.75 23.04
N GLN A 31 12.68 -10.82 23.72
CA GLN A 31 12.80 -12.18 23.20
C GLN A 31 12.00 -12.38 21.91
N LEU A 32 10.75 -11.89 21.85
CA LEU A 32 9.93 -11.96 20.65
C LEU A 32 10.56 -11.20 19.48
N ASN A 33 11.13 -10.02 19.74
CA ASN A 33 11.87 -9.27 18.72
C ASN A 33 13.08 -10.03 18.21
N SER A 34 13.90 -10.60 19.11
CA SER A 34 15.05 -11.42 18.71
C SER A 34 14.63 -12.60 17.82
N LYS A 35 13.56 -13.32 18.19
CA LYS A 35 12.98 -14.39 17.37
C LYS A 35 12.52 -13.88 16.01
N ALA A 36 11.83 -12.74 15.96
CA ALA A 36 11.37 -12.14 14.72
C ALA A 36 12.54 -11.70 13.81
N LYS A 37 13.59 -11.08 14.37
CA LYS A 37 14.82 -10.74 13.62
C LYS A 37 15.44 -11.99 13.01
N HIS A 38 15.55 -13.06 13.79
CA HIS A 38 16.09 -14.32 13.31
C HIS A 38 15.27 -14.91 12.14
N VAL A 39 13.95 -14.95 12.27
CA VAL A 39 13.06 -15.40 11.18
C VAL A 39 13.27 -14.55 9.91
N LEU A 40 13.35 -13.23 10.04
CA LEU A 40 13.61 -12.34 8.90
C LEU A 40 14.96 -12.60 8.26
N PHE A 41 16.03 -12.76 9.05
CA PHE A 41 17.35 -13.11 8.51
C PHE A 41 17.37 -14.43 7.76
N CYS A 42 16.64 -15.45 8.24
CA CYS A 42 16.55 -16.74 7.57
C CYS A 42 15.68 -16.70 6.30
N ALA A 43 14.72 -15.77 6.22
CA ALA A 43 13.80 -15.67 5.09
C ALA A 43 14.39 -14.95 3.88
N VAL A 44 15.42 -14.12 4.07
CA VAL A 44 15.96 -13.25 3.04
C VAL A 44 17.28 -13.77 2.45
N GLY A 45 17.54 -13.41 1.19
CA GLY A 45 18.82 -13.71 0.53
C GLY A 45 19.98 -12.80 0.99
N PRO A 46 21.23 -13.10 0.60
CA PRO A 46 22.43 -12.39 1.08
C PRO A 46 22.41 -10.87 0.85
N ASN A 47 21.89 -10.41 -0.30
CA ASN A 47 21.81 -8.98 -0.61
C ASN A 47 20.89 -8.24 0.36
N GLU A 48 19.75 -8.84 0.67
CA GLU A 48 18.73 -8.25 1.54
C GLU A 48 19.11 -8.37 3.00
N PHE A 49 19.78 -9.46 3.37
CA PHE A 49 20.41 -9.60 4.67
C PHE A 49 21.32 -8.41 4.98
N ASN A 50 22.22 -8.04 4.05
CA ASN A 50 23.12 -6.91 4.22
C ASN A 50 22.40 -5.57 4.35
N ARG A 51 21.19 -5.43 3.76
CA ARG A 51 20.38 -4.22 3.89
C ARG A 51 19.74 -4.10 5.26
N ILE A 52 19.21 -5.20 5.79
CA ILE A 52 18.47 -5.21 7.07
C ILE A 52 19.37 -5.50 8.28
N SER A 53 20.64 -5.86 8.08
CA SER A 53 21.56 -6.25 9.15
C SER A 53 21.89 -5.12 10.13
N SER A 54 21.80 -3.85 9.69
CA SER A 54 22.02 -2.68 10.54
C SER A 54 20.78 -2.22 11.30
N CYS A 55 19.62 -2.86 11.11
CA CYS A 55 18.39 -2.49 11.80
C CYS A 55 18.38 -2.99 13.25
N ASP A 56 17.92 -2.16 14.17
CA ASP A 56 17.94 -2.46 15.61
C ASP A 56 16.79 -3.41 15.98
N SER A 57 15.64 -3.28 15.32
CA SER A 57 14.44 -4.07 15.58
C SER A 57 13.93 -4.86 14.37
N ALA A 58 13.19 -5.94 14.62
CA ALA A 58 12.50 -6.67 13.56
C ALA A 58 11.48 -5.79 12.81
N LYS A 59 10.92 -4.77 13.50
CA LYS A 59 10.00 -3.81 12.87
C LYS A 59 10.75 -2.94 11.85
N GLU A 60 11.92 -2.43 12.19
CA GLU A 60 12.73 -1.65 11.25
C GLU A 60 13.19 -2.50 10.06
N MET A 61 13.59 -3.75 10.31
CA MET A 61 13.92 -4.69 9.23
C MET A 61 12.73 -4.88 8.28
N TRP A 62 11.54 -5.13 8.82
CA TRP A 62 10.32 -5.29 8.03
C TRP A 62 9.95 -4.02 7.26
N ASP A 63 9.99 -2.85 7.91
CA ASP A 63 9.65 -1.57 7.30
C ASP A 63 10.62 -1.22 6.17
N LEU A 64 11.91 -1.51 6.35
CA LEU A 64 12.89 -1.31 5.30
C LEU A 64 12.63 -2.24 4.11
N LEU A 65 12.27 -3.50 4.35
CA LEU A 65 11.90 -4.43 3.28
C LEU A 65 10.63 -3.96 2.56
N GLU A 66 9.59 -3.58 3.31
CA GLU A 66 8.34 -3.05 2.78
C GLU A 66 8.61 -1.83 1.89
N VAL A 67 9.37 -0.84 2.38
CA VAL A 67 9.73 0.35 1.59
C VAL A 67 10.58 -0.01 0.36
N THR A 68 11.46 -1.00 0.47
CA THR A 68 12.34 -1.42 -0.63
C THR A 68 11.56 -2.06 -1.78
N TYR A 69 10.57 -2.89 -1.46
CA TYR A 69 9.89 -3.74 -2.44
C TYR A 69 8.52 -3.21 -2.86
N GLU A 70 7.78 -2.63 -1.93
CA GLU A 70 6.44 -2.07 -2.17
C GLU A 70 6.47 -0.55 -2.38
N GLY A 71 7.57 0.11 -2.04
CA GLY A 71 7.66 1.57 -1.97
C GLY A 71 7.09 2.12 -0.67
N THR A 72 7.07 3.45 -0.52
CA THR A 72 6.44 4.06 0.67
C THR A 72 4.93 4.13 0.50
N ASN A 73 4.19 4.04 1.61
CA ASN A 73 2.75 4.27 1.62
C ASN A 73 2.35 5.61 0.98
N GLN A 74 3.16 6.65 1.15
CA GLN A 74 2.92 7.95 0.53
C GLN A 74 3.00 7.90 -1.01
N VAL A 75 3.97 7.18 -1.58
CA VAL A 75 4.08 6.99 -3.03
C VAL A 75 2.91 6.16 -3.55
N LYS A 76 2.51 5.12 -2.81
CA LYS A 76 1.33 4.30 -3.14
C LYS A 76 0.05 5.14 -3.18
N GLU A 77 -0.21 5.93 -2.14
CA GLU A 77 -1.37 6.82 -2.06
C GLU A 77 -1.35 7.91 -3.15
N SER A 78 -0.17 8.47 -3.45
CA SER A 78 -0.02 9.43 -4.56
C SER A 78 -0.40 8.80 -5.90
N LYS A 79 0.07 7.57 -6.17
CA LYS A 79 -0.27 6.83 -7.39
C LYS A 79 -1.76 6.49 -7.47
N ILE A 80 -2.36 6.08 -6.35
CA ILE A 80 -3.82 5.86 -6.26
C ILE A 80 -4.56 7.15 -6.60
N SER A 81 -4.18 8.28 -5.99
CA SER A 81 -4.81 9.58 -6.23
C SER A 81 -4.74 10.00 -7.69
N MET A 82 -3.58 9.85 -8.33
CA MET A 82 -3.40 10.13 -9.77
C MET A 82 -4.31 9.26 -10.65
N LEU A 83 -4.36 7.95 -10.40
CA LEU A 83 -5.18 7.02 -11.17
C LEU A 83 -6.68 7.24 -10.93
N VAL A 84 -7.08 7.60 -9.71
CA VAL A 84 -8.47 7.98 -9.40
C VAL A 84 -8.85 9.23 -10.17
N HIS A 85 -7.97 10.22 -10.22
CA HIS A 85 -8.21 11.44 -11.00
C HIS A 85 -8.33 11.14 -12.50
N GLU A 86 -7.44 10.30 -13.05
CA GLU A 86 -7.52 9.86 -14.45
C GLU A 86 -8.82 9.10 -14.73
N TYR A 87 -9.23 8.20 -13.81
CA TYR A 87 -10.52 7.53 -13.87
C TYR A 87 -11.68 8.53 -13.85
N GLU A 88 -11.70 9.49 -12.92
CA GLU A 88 -12.78 10.48 -12.79
C GLU A 88 -12.92 11.35 -14.03
N LEU A 89 -11.80 11.79 -14.61
CA LEU A 89 -11.75 12.59 -15.84
C LEU A 89 -11.82 11.77 -17.13
N PHE A 90 -11.85 10.44 -17.03
CA PHE A 90 -11.89 9.57 -18.20
C PHE A 90 -13.08 9.90 -19.10
N VAL A 91 -12.81 10.12 -20.39
CA VAL A 91 -13.79 10.36 -21.45
C VAL A 91 -13.23 9.74 -22.74
N MET A 92 -14.11 9.20 -23.57
CA MET A 92 -13.78 8.70 -24.90
C MET A 92 -13.74 9.87 -25.91
N PRO A 93 -12.60 10.15 -26.57
CA PRO A 93 -12.54 11.11 -27.67
C PRO A 93 -13.33 10.66 -28.89
N ASP A 94 -13.80 11.61 -29.70
CA ASP A 94 -14.63 11.32 -30.89
C ASP A 94 -13.89 10.48 -31.96
N ASN A 95 -12.56 10.51 -31.97
CA ASN A 95 -11.70 9.78 -32.90
C ASN A 95 -11.15 8.46 -32.35
N GLU A 96 -11.49 8.09 -31.11
CA GLU A 96 -11.08 6.83 -30.50
C GLU A 96 -12.09 5.72 -30.85
N CYS A 97 -11.64 4.49 -31.07
CA CYS A 97 -12.56 3.37 -31.23
C CYS A 97 -12.94 2.78 -29.85
N ILE A 98 -14.10 2.13 -29.76
CA ILE A 98 -14.59 1.56 -28.50
C ILE A 98 -13.58 0.57 -27.89
N SER A 99 -12.92 -0.24 -28.71
CA SER A 99 -11.92 -1.21 -28.24
C SER A 99 -10.73 -0.52 -27.55
N ASP A 100 -10.22 0.57 -28.13
CA ASP A 100 -9.10 1.33 -27.57
C ASP A 100 -9.48 2.00 -26.25
N MET A 101 -10.69 2.58 -26.21
CA MET A 101 -11.27 3.16 -24.99
C MET A 101 -11.36 2.12 -23.87
N PHE A 102 -11.89 0.92 -24.15
CA PHE A 102 -12.00 -0.15 -23.18
C PHE A 102 -10.64 -0.64 -22.68
N SER A 103 -9.63 -0.69 -23.57
CA SER A 103 -8.26 -1.05 -23.20
C SER A 103 -7.64 -0.06 -22.22
N ARG A 104 -7.76 1.25 -22.50
CA ARG A 104 -7.32 2.33 -21.60
C ARG A 104 -8.05 2.29 -20.26
N PHE A 105 -9.38 2.18 -20.30
CA PHE A 105 -10.20 2.07 -19.09
C PHE A 105 -9.79 0.87 -18.23
N THR A 106 -9.64 -0.30 -18.83
CA THR A 106 -9.23 -1.53 -18.15
C THR A 106 -7.84 -1.41 -17.55
N THR A 107 -6.92 -0.71 -18.23
CA THR A 107 -5.56 -0.45 -17.71
C THR A 107 -5.59 0.36 -16.42
N ILE A 108 -6.42 1.41 -16.36
CA ILE A 108 -6.62 2.23 -15.15
C ILE A 108 -7.22 1.38 -14.03
N ILE A 109 -8.28 0.62 -14.30
CA ILE A 109 -8.97 -0.21 -13.30
C ILE A 109 -8.06 -1.31 -12.74
N ASN A 110 -7.30 -1.98 -13.60
CA ASN A 110 -6.37 -3.02 -13.16
C ASN A 110 -5.24 -2.43 -12.31
N SER A 111 -4.75 -1.24 -12.67
CA SER A 111 -3.73 -0.54 -11.89
C SER A 111 -4.25 -0.15 -10.51
N LEU A 112 -5.48 0.36 -10.41
CA LEU A 112 -6.12 0.66 -9.13
C LEU A 112 -6.36 -0.60 -8.30
N LYS A 113 -6.82 -1.69 -8.93
CA LYS A 113 -7.04 -2.98 -8.26
C LYS A 113 -5.77 -3.54 -7.65
N ASN A 114 -4.65 -3.48 -8.39
CA ASN A 114 -3.33 -3.91 -7.90
C ASN A 114 -2.83 -3.09 -6.71
N LEU A 115 -3.31 -1.85 -6.56
CA LEU A 115 -2.99 -0.98 -5.42
C LEU A 115 -3.98 -1.12 -4.26
N GLY A 116 -4.97 -2.00 -4.37
CA GLY A 116 -5.98 -2.27 -3.34
C GLY A 116 -7.27 -1.46 -3.46
N LYS A 117 -7.45 -0.70 -4.55
CA LYS A 117 -8.68 0.07 -4.80
C LYS A 117 -9.49 -0.57 -5.93
N SER A 118 -10.68 -1.07 -5.61
CA SER A 118 -11.58 -1.73 -6.55
C SER A 118 -12.92 -1.01 -6.68
N TYR A 119 -13.52 -1.08 -7.86
CA TYR A 119 -14.89 -0.64 -8.12
C TYR A 119 -15.75 -1.86 -8.45
N SER A 120 -17.03 -1.81 -8.10
CA SER A 120 -18.00 -2.82 -8.49
C SER A 120 -18.26 -2.77 -10.00
N ASN A 121 -18.66 -3.90 -10.59
CA ASN A 121 -19.04 -3.95 -12.01
C ASN A 121 -20.13 -2.91 -12.34
N GLN A 122 -21.05 -2.65 -11.41
CA GLN A 122 -22.12 -1.67 -11.61
C GLN A 122 -21.59 -0.24 -11.72
N GLU A 123 -20.57 0.12 -10.92
CA GLU A 123 -19.90 1.43 -11.01
C GLU A 123 -19.12 1.56 -12.32
N LEU A 124 -18.40 0.51 -12.72
CA LEU A 124 -17.63 0.49 -13.96
C LEU A 124 -18.52 0.65 -15.19
N VAL A 125 -19.63 -0.10 -15.26
CA VAL A 125 -20.61 0.03 -16.36
C VAL A 125 -21.18 1.45 -16.41
N ARG A 126 -21.63 1.99 -15.27
CA ARG A 126 -22.14 3.37 -15.22
C ARG A 126 -21.10 4.38 -15.66
N LYS A 127 -19.83 4.18 -15.31
CA LYS A 127 -18.75 5.06 -15.71
C LYS A 127 -18.55 5.01 -17.22
N ILE A 128 -18.42 3.83 -17.82
CA ILE A 128 -18.29 3.67 -19.27
C ILE A 128 -19.43 4.36 -20.01
N LEU A 129 -20.68 4.15 -19.58
CA LEU A 129 -21.84 4.78 -20.21
C LEU A 129 -21.80 6.31 -20.18
N ARG A 130 -21.22 6.91 -19.12
CA ARG A 130 -21.05 8.37 -19.01
C ARG A 130 -19.88 8.91 -19.84
N CYS A 131 -18.94 8.05 -20.20
CA CYS A 131 -17.73 8.42 -20.94
C CYS A 131 -17.89 8.32 -22.45
N LEU A 132 -18.94 7.66 -22.95
CA LEU A 132 -19.23 7.54 -24.37
C LEU A 132 -19.63 8.91 -24.98
N PRO A 133 -19.26 9.17 -26.25
CA PRO A 133 -19.62 10.42 -26.90
C PRO A 133 -21.12 10.51 -27.16
N LYS A 134 -21.64 11.75 -27.29
CA LYS A 134 -23.09 12.03 -27.36
C LYS A 134 -23.79 11.42 -28.58
N ASN A 135 -23.06 11.02 -29.61
CA ASN A 135 -23.62 10.25 -30.74
C ASN A 135 -24.05 8.82 -30.35
N TRP A 136 -23.63 8.32 -29.18
CA TRP A 136 -24.01 7.00 -28.66
C TRP A 136 -25.18 7.04 -27.66
N THR A 137 -25.61 8.20 -27.16
CA THR A 137 -26.71 8.30 -26.18
C THR A 137 -28.03 7.66 -26.63
N PRO A 138 -28.47 7.72 -27.91
CA PRO A 138 -29.72 7.08 -28.32
C PRO A 138 -29.72 5.56 -28.13
N LYS A 139 -28.55 4.91 -28.16
CA LYS A 139 -28.39 3.45 -27.99
C LYS A 139 -28.33 3.04 -26.51
N VAL A 140 -27.95 3.95 -25.62
CA VAL A 140 -27.86 3.70 -24.17
C VAL A 140 -29.23 3.74 -23.50
N THR A 141 -30.17 4.55 -23.99
CA THR A 141 -31.55 4.64 -23.47
C THR A 141 -32.45 3.44 -23.79
N ALA A 142 -32.00 2.51 -24.64
CA ALA A 142 -32.78 1.34 -25.06
C ALA A 142 -32.45 0.05 -24.29
N ILE A 143 -31.50 0.10 -23.34
CA ILE A 143 -31.01 -1.06 -22.55
C ILE A 143 -31.49 -0.94 -21.11
#